data_AF-A0A2D8XGF9-F1
#
_entry.id   AF-A0A2D8XGF9-F1
#
_cell.length_a   1.000
_cell.length_b   1.000
_cell.length_c   1.000
_cell.angle_alpha   90.00
_cell.angle_beta   90.00
_cell.angle_gamma   90.00
#
_symmetry.space_group_name_H-M   'P 1'
#
loop_
_entity.id
_entity.type
_entity.pdbx_description
1 polymer ?
#
loop_
_entity_poly.entity_id
_entity_poly.type
_entity_poly.pdbx_seq_one_letter_code
_entity_poly.pdbx_strand_id
1 'polypeptide(L)'
;MVGRPLHKKECGAYARSTRLPCKAKALANGKCKLHGGLSTGPKTPEGKLKALMNLKHVKDKLKTEDPNHSREAATGHSTIQDM
;
A
#
# COMPACT_ATOMS: atom_id res chain seq x y z
N MET A 1 -7.24 0.07 -39.53
CA MET A 1 -7.11 0.70 -38.19
C MET A 1 -8.08 0.02 -37.23
N VAL A 2 -7.62 -0.52 -36.11
CA VAL A 2 -8.54 -0.89 -35.01
C VAL A 2 -9.24 0.39 -34.52
N GLY A 3 -10.58 0.39 -34.54
CA GLY A 3 -11.39 1.58 -34.26
C GLY A 3 -11.16 2.17 -32.87
N ARG A 4 -11.42 3.48 -32.71
CA ARG A 4 -11.37 4.16 -31.41
C ARG A 4 -12.49 3.61 -30.52
N PRO A 5 -12.21 3.06 -29.32
CA PRO A 5 -13.23 2.50 -28.46
C PRO A 5 -14.23 3.57 -28.00
N LEU A 6 -15.53 3.25 -28.05
CA LEU A 6 -16.63 4.15 -27.65
C LEU A 6 -16.48 4.62 -26.20
N HIS A 7 -16.04 3.72 -25.31
CA HIS A 7 -15.90 4.01 -23.89
C HIS A 7 -14.42 4.16 -23.52
N LYS A 8 -14.07 5.35 -23.03
CA LYS A 8 -12.77 5.57 -22.37
C LYS A 8 -12.84 4.92 -20.98
N LYS A 9 -11.87 4.07 -20.64
CA LYS A 9 -11.68 3.68 -19.23
C LYS A 9 -11.16 4.90 -18.47
N GLU A 10 -11.84 5.27 -17.40
CA GLU A 10 -11.45 6.38 -16.53
C GLU A 10 -10.46 5.92 -15.47
N CYS A 11 -9.69 6.87 -14.93
CA CYS A 11 -8.70 6.60 -13.90
C CYS A 11 -9.37 6.28 -12.57
N GLY A 12 -9.08 5.11 -12.00
CA GLY A 12 -9.64 4.67 -10.71
C GLY A 12 -9.00 5.33 -9.47
N ALA A 13 -8.54 6.58 -9.58
CA ALA A 13 -7.93 7.32 -8.48
C ALA A 13 -8.73 8.59 -8.19
N TYR A 14 -8.59 9.13 -6.98
CA TYR A 14 -9.24 10.39 -6.58
C TYR A 14 -8.24 11.54 -6.67
N ALA A 15 -8.72 12.69 -7.15
CA ALA A 15 -7.92 13.90 -7.22
C ALA A 15 -7.60 14.42 -5.81
N ARG A 16 -6.33 14.78 -5.56
CA ARG A 16 -5.89 15.26 -4.24
C ARG A 16 -6.58 16.55 -3.81
N SER A 17 -6.80 17.49 -4.73
CA SER A 17 -7.38 18.81 -4.43
C SER A 17 -8.89 18.75 -4.20
N THR A 18 -9.62 18.08 -5.08
CA THR A 18 -11.10 18.08 -5.05
C THR A 18 -11.70 16.85 -4.38
N ARG A 19 -10.91 15.81 -4.10
CA ARG A 19 -11.37 14.49 -3.62
C ARG A 19 -12.42 13.82 -4.52
N LEU A 20 -12.57 14.27 -5.76
CA LEU A 20 -13.47 13.68 -6.76
C LEU A 20 -12.77 12.60 -7.58
N PRO A 21 -13.52 11.64 -8.16
CA PRO A 21 -12.94 10.62 -9.03
C PRO A 21 -12.27 11.24 -10.26
N CYS A 22 -11.13 10.70 -10.66
CA CYS A 22 -10.33 11.22 -11.76
C CYS A 22 -10.95 10.88 -13.12
N LYS A 23 -11.41 11.91 -13.84
CA LYS A 23 -12.03 11.80 -15.18
C LYS A 23 -11.02 11.58 -16.33
N ALA A 24 -9.73 11.49 -16.03
CA ALA A 24 -8.68 11.31 -17.04
C ALA A 24 -8.69 9.87 -17.59
N LYS A 25 -8.23 9.71 -18.83
CA LYS A 25 -8.11 8.38 -19.46
C LYS A 25 -7.10 7.51 -18.70
N ALA A 26 -7.52 6.31 -18.33
CA ALA A 26 -6.66 5.30 -17.74
C ALA A 26 -5.74 4.67 -18.79
N LEU A 27 -4.55 4.28 -18.33
CA LEU A 27 -3.64 3.40 -19.05
C LEU A 27 -3.94 1.93 -18.70
N ALA A 28 -3.13 0.99 -19.18
CA ALA A 28 -3.34 -0.45 -18.99
C ALA A 28 -3.47 -0.87 -17.51
N ASN A 29 -2.82 -0.14 -16.60
CA ASN A 29 -2.88 -0.35 -15.15
C ASN A 29 -4.09 0.32 -14.44
N GLY A 30 -5.03 0.88 -15.20
CA GLY A 30 -6.24 1.51 -14.64
C GLY A 30 -6.03 2.91 -14.05
N LYS A 31 -4.82 3.48 -14.14
CA LYS A 31 -4.48 4.82 -13.64
C LYS A 31 -4.02 5.73 -14.79
N CYS A 32 -4.26 7.04 -14.67
CA CYS A 32 -3.80 8.01 -15.65
C CYS A 32 -2.33 8.39 -15.44
N LYS A 33 -1.73 9.08 -16.42
CA LYS A 33 -0.33 9.57 -16.35
C LYS A 33 0.00 10.30 -15.04
N LEU A 34 -0.94 11.07 -14.49
CA LEU A 34 -0.74 11.88 -13.27
C LEU A 34 -0.94 11.10 -11.97
N HIS A 35 -1.69 9.99 -12.01
CA HIS A 35 -1.97 9.15 -10.84
C HIS A 35 -1.19 7.84 -10.86
N GLY A 36 0.03 7.85 -11.42
CA GLY A 36 0.91 6.68 -11.42
C GLY A 36 0.68 5.71 -12.59
N GLY A 37 -0.09 6.10 -13.61
CA GLY A 37 -0.32 5.30 -14.81
C GLY A 37 0.95 4.95 -15.58
N LEU A 38 1.99 5.79 -15.50
CA LEU A 38 3.31 5.55 -16.11
C LEU A 38 4.27 4.77 -15.21
N SER A 39 3.89 4.44 -13.97
CA SER A 39 4.77 3.70 -13.08
C SER A 39 4.97 2.28 -13.58
N THR A 40 6.23 1.85 -13.69
CA THR A 40 6.60 0.46 -14.02
C THR A 40 6.74 -0.42 -12.78
N GLY A 41 6.58 0.15 -11.58
CA GLY A 41 6.89 -0.51 -10.32
C GLY A 41 8.39 -0.75 -10.11
N PRO A 42 8.78 -1.28 -8.93
CA PRO A 42 10.16 -1.64 -8.63
C PRO A 42 10.60 -2.87 -9.43
N LYS A 43 11.74 -2.77 -10.12
CA LYS A 43 12.29 -3.86 -10.94
C LYS A 43 13.24 -4.76 -10.15
N THR A 44 13.98 -4.20 -9.20
CA THR A 44 14.98 -4.92 -8.39
C THR A 44 14.35 -5.68 -7.23
N PRO A 45 14.97 -6.77 -6.75
CA PRO A 45 14.49 -7.51 -5.59
C PRO A 45 14.42 -6.62 -4.33
N GLU A 46 15.46 -5.82 -4.08
CA GLU A 46 15.49 -4.87 -2.96
C GLU A 46 14.35 -3.84 -3.04
N GLY A 47 14.05 -3.33 -4.24
CA GLY A 47 12.96 -2.38 -4.45
C GLY A 47 11.59 -3.01 -4.18
N LYS A 48 11.41 -4.29 -4.53
CA LYS A 48 10.19 -5.04 -4.21
C LYS A 48 10.05 -5.25 -2.70
N LEU A 49 11.12 -5.61 -2.00
CA LEU A 49 11.12 -5.73 -0.53
C LEU A 49 10.72 -4.41 0.15
N LYS A 50 11.33 -3.29 -0.26
CA LYS A 50 10.96 -1.95 0.25
C LYS A 50 9.48 -1.63 0.00
N ALA A 51 8.95 -1.97 -1.17
CA ALA A 51 7.53 -1.75 -1.47
C ALA A 51 6.62 -2.65 -0.61
N LEU A 52 7.00 -3.91 -0.38
CA LEU A 52 6.26 -4.85 0.46
C LEU A 52 6.20 -4.39 1.92
N MET A 53 7.28 -3.84 2.46
CA MET A 53 7.32 -3.30 3.84
C MET A 53 6.31 -2.18 4.10
N ASN A 54 5.83 -1.49 3.05
CA ASN A 54 4.80 -0.46 3.19
C ASN A 54 3.37 -1.02 3.36
N LEU A 55 3.16 -2.32 3.11
CA LEU A 55 1.86 -2.95 3.27
C LEU A 55 1.56 -3.18 4.75
N LYS A 56 0.38 -2.73 5.22
CA LYS A 56 -0.04 -2.80 6.62
C LYS A 56 0.10 -4.23 7.20
N HIS A 57 -0.47 -5.22 6.53
CA HIS A 57 -0.45 -6.60 7.00
C HIS A 57 0.94 -7.25 6.99
N VAL A 58 1.81 -6.85 6.05
CA VAL A 58 3.19 -7.33 6.02
C VAL A 58 3.96 -6.74 7.20
N LYS A 59 3.74 -5.45 7.48
CA LYS A 59 4.34 -4.77 8.63
C LYS A 59 3.87 -5.35 9.96
N ASP A 60 2.59 -5.70 10.07
CA ASP A 60 2.03 -6.28 11.30
C ASP A 60 2.58 -7.69 11.54
N LYS A 61 2.71 -8.51 10.48
CA LYS A 61 3.35 -9.83 10.58
C LYS A 61 4.80 -9.72 11.03
N LEU A 62 5.58 -8.84 10.39
CA LEU A 62 7.01 -8.69 10.71
C LEU A 62 7.26 -8.41 12.20
N LYS A 63 6.38 -7.62 12.83
CA LYS A 63 6.42 -7.34 14.28
C LYS A 63 6.09 -8.54 15.15
N THR A 64 5.14 -9.37 14.73
CA THR A 64 4.71 -10.55 15.50
C THR A 64 5.71 -11.70 15.42
N GLU A 65 6.49 -11.77 14.34
CA GLU A 65 7.54 -12.78 14.15
C GLU A 65 8.94 -12.29 14.58
N ASP A 66 9.06 -11.05 15.05
CA ASP A 66 10.27 -10.55 15.71
C ASP A 66 10.52 -11.35 17.01
N PRO A 67 11.65 -12.07 17.15
CA PRO A 67 11.95 -12.90 18.33
C PRO A 67 12.15 -12.11 19.63
N ASN A 68 12.12 -10.77 19.57
CA ASN A 68 12.17 -9.88 20.72
C ASN A 68 10.77 -9.40 21.19
N HIS A 69 9.74 -9.44 20.33
CA HIS A 69 8.40 -8.96 20.71
C HIS A 69 7.70 -9.93 21.70
N SER A 70 8.09 -11.21 21.70
CA SER A 70 7.59 -12.22 22.66
C SER A 70 8.21 -12.11 24.06
N ARG A 71 9.32 -11.39 24.23
CA ARG A 71 10.01 -11.24 25.54
C ARG A 71 9.43 -10.11 26.39
N GLU A 72 8.91 -9.06 25.76
CA GLU A 72 8.34 -7.90 26.45
C GLU A 72 6.94 -8.16 27.02
N ALA A 73 6.19 -9.12 26.45
CA ALA A 73 4.89 -9.53 26.98
C ALA A 73 4.95 -10.36 28.28
N ALA A 74 6.14 -10.86 28.67
CA ALA A 74 6.32 -11.72 29.83
C ALA A 74 6.72 -10.97 31.12
N THR A 75 7.14 -9.71 31.04
CA THR A 75 7.45 -8.89 32.23
C THR A 75 6.19 -8.18 32.73
N GLY A 76 5.21 -8.97 33.20
CA GLY A 76 4.13 -8.47 34.04
C GLY A 76 4.69 -8.12 35.42
N HIS A 77 4.80 -6.82 35.68
CA HIS A 77 5.13 -6.27 37.00
C HIS A 77 4.07 -6.75 38.01
N SER A 78 4.41 -7.74 38.84
CA SER A 78 3.55 -8.23 39.91
C SER A 78 3.56 -7.24 41.08
N THR A 79 2.78 -6.17 40.99
CA THR A 79 2.49 -5.35 42.16
C THR A 79 1.52 -6.13 43.05
N ILE A 80 2.06 -6.78 44.07
CA ILE A 80 1.28 -7.22 45.23
C ILE A 80 0.77 -5.93 45.90
N GLN A 81 -0.47 -5.55 45.61
CA GLN A 81 -1.16 -4.49 46.34
C GLN A 81 -1.76 -5.10 47.60
N ASP A 82 -1.04 -4.83 48.69
CA ASP A 82 -1.50 -4.41 50.02
C ASP A 82 -2.60 -5.21 50.73
N MET A 83 -2.23 -5.56 51.97
CA MET A 83 -3.10 -5.92 53.10
C MET A 83 -4.18 -4.85 53.38
#